data_AF-A0A089I3E2-F1
#
_entry.id   AF-A0A089I3E2-F1
#
_cell.length_a   1.000
_cell.length_b   1.000
_cell.length_c   1.000
_cell.angle_alpha   90.00
_cell.angle_beta   90.00
_cell.angle_gamma   90.00
#
_symmetry.space_group_name_H-M   'P 1'
#
loop_
_entity.id
_entity.type
_entity.pdbx_description
1 polymer ?
#
loop_
_entity_poly.entity_id
_entity_poly.type
_entity_poly.pdbx_seq_one_letter_code
_entity_poly.pdbx_strand_id
1 'polypeptide(L)'
;MREFIKTVFQAILYVLIVVGLHLILIYLLEIRIEGWGTGLLEFSFKVYFVPLLLCFINSFLFIRTQRIKYHVTWFLFTTLPNFLLLLFFKGIQTSGDSGDAVVVSIELFPKYQVEMLILLPGSILVIQFILALYYLIKVRKEGKRLKV
;
A
#
# COMPACT_ATOMS: atom_id res chain seq x y z
N MET A 1 14.82 9.61 -24.17
CA MET A 1 13.55 10.26 -23.76
C MET A 1 12.34 9.34 -23.91
N ARG A 2 12.09 8.74 -25.09
CA ARG A 2 10.98 7.80 -25.34
C ARG A 2 10.92 6.60 -24.37
N GLU A 3 12.06 5.93 -24.12
CA GLU A 3 12.10 4.79 -23.19
C GLU A 3 11.80 5.17 -21.74
N PHE A 4 12.26 6.35 -21.29
CA PHE A 4 11.99 6.85 -19.95
C PHE A 4 10.49 7.16 -19.77
N ILE A 5 9.87 7.82 -20.75
CA ILE A 5 8.42 8.12 -20.74
C ILE A 5 7.62 6.81 -20.68
N LYS A 6 8.02 5.79 -21.43
CA LYS A 6 7.39 4.46 -21.40
C LYS A 6 7.49 3.81 -20.03
N THR A 7 8.66 3.86 -19.38
CA THR A 7 8.85 3.34 -18.02
C THR A 7 7.98 4.07 -16.99
N VAL A 8 7.91 5.41 -17.07
CA VAL A 8 7.07 6.22 -16.18
C VAL A 8 5.59 5.85 -16.37
N PHE A 9 5.11 5.78 -17.61
CA PHE A 9 3.72 5.42 -17.89
C PHE A 9 3.37 4.01 -17.39
N GLN A 10 4.27 3.05 -17.59
CA GLN A 10 4.11 1.69 -17.06
C GLN A 10 4.07 1.66 -15.53
N ALA A 11 4.91 2.46 -14.86
CA ALA A 11 4.90 2.57 -13.41
C ALA A 11 3.58 3.16 -12.89
N ILE A 12 3.05 4.19 -13.55
CA ILE A 12 1.74 4.78 -13.25
C ILE A 12 0.64 3.72 -13.38
N LEU A 13 0.62 2.97 -14.49
CA LEU A 13 -0.37 1.91 -14.70
C LEU A 13 -0.31 0.84 -13.61
N TYR A 14 0.89 0.42 -13.18
CA TYR A 14 1.02 -0.54 -12.09
C TYR A 14 0.51 -0.02 -10.76
N VAL A 15 0.80 1.25 -10.42
CA VAL A 15 0.26 1.86 -9.20
C VAL A 15 -1.27 1.95 -9.30
N LEU A 16 -1.83 2.33 -10.44
CA LEU A 16 -3.28 2.39 -10.65
C LEU A 16 -3.94 1.02 -10.50
N ILE A 17 -3.32 -0.05 -11.02
CA ILE A 17 -3.82 -1.42 -10.84
C ILE A 17 -3.84 -1.79 -9.35
N VAL A 18 -2.77 -1.50 -8.62
CA VAL A 18 -2.70 -1.77 -7.18
C VAL A 18 -3.79 -1.01 -6.44
N VAL A 19 -3.93 0.30 -6.69
CA VAL A 19 -4.96 1.14 -6.06
C VAL A 19 -6.36 0.64 -6.39
N GLY A 20 -6.64 0.35 -7.66
CA GLY A 20 -7.94 -0.18 -8.09
C GLY A 20 -8.27 -1.51 -7.42
N LEU A 21 -7.29 -2.41 -7.32
CA LEU A 21 -7.46 -3.70 -6.64
C LEU A 21 -7.77 -3.51 -5.15
N HIS A 22 -7.14 -2.53 -4.48
CA HIS A 22 -7.45 -2.20 -3.09
C HIS A 22 -8.87 -1.65 -2.91
N LEU A 23 -9.31 -0.75 -3.79
CA LEU A 23 -10.66 -0.22 -3.75
C LEU A 23 -11.71 -1.31 -3.97
N ILE A 24 -11.47 -2.22 -4.92
CA ILE A 24 -12.32 -3.39 -5.16
C ILE A 24 -12.39 -4.27 -3.91
N LEU A 25 -11.25 -4.52 -3.26
CA LEU A 25 -11.21 -5.31 -2.02
C LEU A 25 -12.01 -4.62 -0.91
N ILE A 26 -11.80 -3.33 -0.66
CA ILE A 26 -12.56 -2.57 0.35
C ILE A 26 -14.06 -2.66 0.08
N TYR A 27 -14.48 -2.55 -1.19
CA TYR A 27 -15.86 -2.69 -1.59
C TYR A 27 -16.41 -4.10 -1.35
N LEU A 28 -15.72 -5.15 -1.81
CA LEU A 28 -16.14 -6.55 -1.66
C LEU A 28 -16.17 -7.02 -0.20
N LEU A 29 -15.25 -6.52 0.63
CA LEU A 29 -15.21 -6.80 2.06
C LEU A 29 -16.25 -5.99 2.84
N GLU A 30 -17.02 -5.13 2.17
CA GLU A 30 -18.02 -4.23 2.78
C GLU A 30 -17.45 -3.53 4.02
N ILE A 31 -16.21 -3.01 3.90
CA ILE A 31 -15.58 -2.39 5.06
C ILE A 31 -16.24 -1.03 5.29
N ARG A 32 -16.82 -0.85 6.47
CA ARG A 32 -17.54 0.37 6.81
C ARG A 32 -16.53 1.50 6.99
N ILE A 33 -16.72 2.58 6.22
CA ILE A 33 -16.01 3.85 6.37
C ILE A 33 -17.08 4.89 6.65
N GLU A 34 -17.29 5.21 7.92
CA GLU A 34 -18.23 6.27 8.32
C GLU A 34 -17.64 7.65 8.04
N GLY A 35 -18.47 8.57 7.53
CA GLY A 35 -18.12 9.99 7.40
C GLY A 35 -17.28 10.35 6.17
N TRP A 36 -17.73 10.01 4.96
CA TRP A 36 -17.18 10.52 3.70
C TRP A 36 -17.47 12.03 3.52
N GLY A 37 -16.85 12.86 4.35
CA GLY A 37 -16.80 14.31 4.19
C GLY A 37 -15.63 14.73 3.30
N THR A 38 -15.73 15.90 2.68
CA THR A 38 -14.65 16.49 1.86
C THR A 38 -13.32 16.63 2.63
N GLY A 39 -13.37 16.94 3.93
CA GLY A 39 -12.19 17.00 4.80
C GLY A 39 -11.53 15.63 5.03
N LEU A 40 -12.31 14.55 5.08
CA LEU A 40 -11.77 13.19 5.20
C LEU A 40 -11.05 12.75 3.92
N LEU A 41 -11.57 13.19 2.77
CA LEU A 41 -11.00 12.94 1.47
C LEU A 41 -9.63 13.62 1.32
N GLU A 42 -9.53 14.89 1.75
CA GLU A 42 -8.27 15.62 1.77
C GLU A 42 -7.24 14.99 2.72
N PHE A 43 -7.68 14.56 3.91
CA PHE A 43 -6.81 13.87 4.87
C PHE A 43 -6.34 12.52 4.33
N SER A 44 -7.23 11.73 3.72
CA SER A 44 -6.88 10.46 3.07
C SER A 44 -5.85 10.67 1.99
N PHE A 45 -6.02 11.69 1.12
CA PHE A 45 -5.01 12.03 0.13
C PHE A 45 -3.65 12.34 0.76
N LYS A 46 -3.61 13.14 1.83
CA LYS A 46 -2.35 13.49 2.53
C LYS A 46 -1.64 12.26 3.10
N VAL A 47 -2.36 11.37 3.78
CA VAL A 47 -1.72 10.23 4.46
C VAL A 47 -1.32 9.13 3.47
N TYR A 48 -2.09 8.92 2.40
CA TYR A 48 -1.77 7.92 1.38
C TYR A 48 -0.77 8.39 0.33
N PHE A 49 -0.51 9.71 0.22
CA PHE A 49 0.41 10.26 -0.77
C PHE A 49 1.82 9.66 -0.64
N VAL A 50 2.38 9.62 0.57
CA VAL A 50 3.74 9.12 0.78
C VAL A 50 3.87 7.61 0.49
N PRO A 51 2.98 6.74 1.00
CA PRO A 51 2.96 5.32 0.62
C PRO A 51 2.83 5.10 -0.91
N LEU A 52 1.97 5.87 -1.57
CA LEU A 52 1.77 5.78 -3.03
C LEU A 52 3.00 6.23 -3.81
N LEU A 53 3.66 7.31 -3.38
CA LEU A 53 4.90 7.78 -3.98
C LEU A 53 6.00 6.71 -3.84
N LEU A 54 6.10 6.06 -2.68
CA LEU A 54 7.08 5.02 -2.45
C LEU A 54 6.78 3.75 -3.28
N CYS A 55 5.50 3.40 -3.41
CA CYS A 55 5.03 2.36 -4.32
C CYS A 55 5.41 2.65 -5.78
N PHE A 56 5.26 3.91 -6.22
CA PHE A 56 5.69 4.36 -7.55
C PHE A 56 7.20 4.23 -7.75
N ILE A 57 8.02 4.68 -6.79
CA ILE A 57 9.48 4.55 -6.84
C ILE A 57 9.89 3.08 -6.93
N ASN A 58 9.28 2.21 -6.10
CA ASN A 58 9.53 0.78 -6.14
C ASN A 58 9.17 0.20 -7.52
N SER A 59 7.96 0.49 -8.03
CA SER A 59 7.55 0.05 -9.36
C SER A 59 8.54 0.47 -10.46
N PHE A 60 9.01 1.71 -10.42
CA PHE A 60 10.00 2.23 -11.36
C PHE A 60 11.34 1.48 -11.28
N LEU A 61 11.84 1.22 -10.06
CA LEU A 61 13.04 0.43 -9.83
C LEU A 61 12.90 -0.99 -10.41
N PHE A 62 11.74 -1.62 -10.23
CA PHE A 62 11.48 -2.96 -10.73
C PHE A 62 11.41 -3.04 -12.25
N ILE A 63 10.73 -2.11 -12.91
CA ILE A 63 10.66 -2.04 -14.39
C ILE A 63 12.06 -1.90 -14.99
N ARG A 64 12.96 -1.14 -14.35
CA ARG A 64 14.34 -1.01 -14.80
C ARG A 64 15.17 -2.29 -14.74
N THR A 65 14.79 -3.25 -13.89
CA THR A 65 15.53 -4.52 -13.74
C THR A 65 15.24 -5.50 -14.89
N GLN A 66 14.17 -5.28 -15.65
CA GLN A 66 13.70 -6.13 -16.77
C GLN A 66 13.58 -7.63 -16.48
N ARG A 67 13.45 -8.01 -15.21
CA ARG A 67 13.39 -9.42 -14.79
C ARG A 67 12.02 -9.70 -14.18
N ILE A 68 11.23 -10.52 -14.88
CA ILE A 68 9.84 -10.88 -14.53
C ILE A 68 9.69 -11.33 -13.07
N LYS A 69 10.65 -12.10 -12.55
CA LYS A 69 10.62 -12.59 -11.15
C LYS A 69 10.44 -11.44 -10.15
N TYR A 70 11.10 -10.30 -10.39
CA TYR A 70 11.00 -9.17 -9.47
C TYR A 70 9.68 -8.40 -9.59
N HIS A 71 9.06 -8.38 -10.76
CA HIS A 71 7.73 -7.81 -10.93
C HIS A 71 6.68 -8.58 -10.13
N VAL A 72 6.75 -9.91 -10.17
CA VAL A 72 5.86 -10.79 -9.39
C VAL A 72 6.12 -10.62 -7.90
N THR A 73 7.39 -10.60 -7.47
CA THR A 73 7.73 -10.36 -6.06
C THR A 73 7.22 -9.01 -5.58
N TRP A 74 7.44 -7.94 -6.33
CA TRP A 74 6.95 -6.60 -5.98
C TRP A 74 5.42 -6.58 -5.85
N PHE A 75 4.71 -7.18 -6.81
CA PHE A 75 3.26 -7.22 -6.80
C PHE A 75 2.74 -7.97 -5.58
N LEU A 76 3.27 -9.17 -5.29
CA LEU A 76 2.88 -9.97 -4.13
C LEU A 76 3.16 -9.23 -2.82
N PHE A 77 4.35 -8.67 -2.63
CA PHE A 77 4.69 -7.93 -1.41
C PHE A 77 3.90 -6.62 -1.25
N THR A 78 3.41 -6.04 -2.34
CA THR A 78 2.58 -4.83 -2.29
C THR A 78 1.11 -5.16 -2.03
N THR A 79 0.60 -6.28 -2.54
CA THR A 79 -0.84 -6.60 -2.49
C THR A 79 -1.22 -7.55 -1.36
N LEU A 80 -0.41 -8.58 -1.12
CA LEU A 80 -0.73 -9.63 -0.16
C LEU A 80 -0.79 -9.11 1.28
N PRO A 81 0.19 -8.33 1.78
CA PRO A 81 0.10 -7.81 3.14
C PRO A 81 -1.09 -6.87 3.31
N ASN A 82 -1.37 -6.04 2.31
CA ASN A 82 -2.49 -5.10 2.38
C ASN A 82 -3.83 -5.82 2.37
N PHE A 83 -3.97 -6.89 1.58
CA PHE A 83 -5.15 -7.75 1.61
C PHE A 83 -5.34 -8.41 2.98
N LEU A 84 -4.28 -8.98 3.56
CA LEU A 84 -4.32 -9.56 4.92
C LEU A 84 -4.70 -8.52 5.97
N LEU A 85 -4.22 -7.29 5.82
CA LEU A 85 -4.51 -6.20 6.74
C LEU A 85 -5.95 -5.70 6.62
N LEU A 86 -6.51 -5.68 5.40
CA LEU A 86 -7.94 -5.44 5.18
C LEU A 86 -8.82 -6.55 5.79
N LEU A 87 -8.42 -7.82 5.67
CA LEU A 87 -9.11 -8.94 6.32
C LEU A 87 -9.06 -8.81 7.85
N PHE A 88 -7.91 -8.46 8.40
CA PHE A 88 -7.74 -8.23 9.84
C PHE A 88 -8.67 -7.12 10.34
N PHE A 89 -8.74 -6.00 9.61
CA PHE A 89 -9.68 -4.92 9.95
C PHE A 89 -11.13 -5.36 9.86
N LYS A 90 -11.53 -6.11 8.81
CA LYS A 90 -12.89 -6.66 8.73
C LYS A 90 -13.21 -7.57 9.92
N GLY A 91 -12.25 -8.37 10.37
CA GLY A 91 -12.37 -9.19 11.58
C GLY A 91 -12.64 -8.33 12.82
N ILE A 92 -11.83 -7.29 13.06
CA ILE A 92 -12.02 -6.35 14.17
C ILE A 92 -13.39 -5.67 14.11
N GLN A 93 -13.83 -5.20 12.92
CA GLN A 93 -15.14 -4.55 12.77
C GLN A 93 -16.29 -5.50 13.11
N THR A 94 -16.21 -6.75 12.67
CA THR A 94 -17.23 -7.78 12.95
C THR A 94 -17.31 -8.11 14.44
N SER A 95 -16.17 -8.20 15.13
CA SER A 95 -16.10 -8.49 16.57
C SER A 95 -16.43 -7.27 17.45
N GLY A 96 -16.22 -6.05 16.97
CA GLY A 96 -16.54 -4.81 17.68
C GLY A 96 -18.02 -4.41 17.65
N ASP A 97 -18.86 -5.14 16.93
CA ASP A 97 -20.33 -5.01 16.96
C ASP A 97 -20.97 -5.91 18.03
N SER A 98 -20.25 -6.92 18.54
CA SER A 98 -20.69 -7.71 19.71
C SER A 98 -20.22 -7.04 21.00
N GLY A 99 -20.97 -6.06 21.48
CA GLY A 99 -21.18 -5.60 22.87
C GLY A 99 -20.05 -5.44 23.91
N ASP A 100 -18.97 -6.23 23.90
CA ASP A 100 -18.10 -6.47 25.06
C ASP A 100 -16.58 -6.28 24.79
N ALA A 101 -16.18 -5.81 23.61
CA ALA A 101 -14.77 -5.55 23.35
C ALA A 101 -14.39 -4.12 23.77
N VAL A 102 -13.77 -3.99 24.95
CA VAL A 102 -13.00 -2.81 25.40
C VAL A 102 -11.78 -2.63 24.48
N VAL A 103 -12.03 -2.24 23.24
CA VAL A 103 -11.01 -1.61 22.40
C VAL A 103 -11.08 -0.15 22.80
N VAL A 104 -9.98 0.40 23.32
CA VAL A 104 -9.84 1.82 23.68
C VAL A 104 -10.30 2.65 22.48
N SER A 105 -11.57 3.04 22.51
CA SER A 105 -12.18 3.96 21.58
C SER A 105 -11.51 5.29 21.86
N ILE A 106 -10.47 5.58 21.08
CA ILE A 106 -9.90 6.91 21.01
C ILE A 106 -11.05 7.79 20.47
N GLU A 107 -11.82 8.41 21.36
CA GLU A 107 -12.98 9.29 21.07
C GLU A 107 -12.63 10.45 20.13
N LEU A 108 -11.34 10.64 19.81
CA LEU A 108 -10.82 11.59 18.85
C LEU A 108 -11.16 11.24 17.39
N PHE A 109 -11.55 10.00 17.08
CA PHE A 109 -11.90 9.57 15.72
C PHE A 109 -13.17 8.70 15.68
N PRO A 110 -14.09 8.93 14.73
CA PRO A 110 -15.23 8.04 14.46
C PRO A 110 -14.83 6.58 14.32
N LYS A 111 -15.77 5.66 14.62
CA LYS A 111 -15.54 4.20 14.60
C LYS A 111 -14.93 3.81 13.24
N TYR A 112 -13.83 3.06 13.26
CA TYR A 112 -13.14 2.51 12.09
C TYR A 112 -12.26 3.47 11.25
N GLN A 113 -12.16 4.75 11.62
CA GLN A 113 -11.34 5.73 10.87
C GLN A 113 -9.84 5.60 11.17
N VAL A 114 -9.45 5.22 12.38
CA VAL A 114 -8.03 5.09 12.76
C VAL A 114 -7.36 3.97 11.96
N GLU A 115 -8.06 2.86 11.79
CA GLU A 115 -7.63 1.70 11.05
C GLU A 115 -7.37 2.05 9.59
N MET A 116 -8.33 2.74 8.97
CA MET A 116 -8.27 3.08 7.54
C MET A 116 -7.37 4.28 7.21
N LEU A 117 -7.28 5.27 8.09
CA LEU A 117 -6.59 6.53 7.82
C LEU A 117 -5.20 6.61 8.44
N ILE A 118 -4.88 5.77 9.43
CA ILE A 118 -3.58 5.79 10.11
C ILE A 118 -2.89 4.44 9.98
N LEU A 119 -3.53 3.35 10.42
CA LEU A 119 -2.88 2.03 10.46
C LEU A 119 -2.66 1.44 9.06
N LEU A 120 -3.66 1.51 8.16
CA LEU A 120 -3.52 1.03 6.78
C LEU A 120 -2.41 1.78 6.03
N PRO A 121 -2.44 3.12 5.87
CA PRO A 121 -1.40 3.80 5.13
C PRO A 121 -0.03 3.72 5.83
N GLY A 122 0.02 3.72 7.17
CA GLY A 122 1.25 3.53 7.92
C GLY A 122 1.90 2.16 7.69
N SER A 123 1.11 1.09 7.71
CA SER A 123 1.61 -0.26 7.42
C SER A 123 2.07 -0.40 5.96
N ILE A 124 1.34 0.16 5.00
CA ILE A 124 1.75 0.21 3.59
C ILE A 124 3.10 0.93 3.47
N LEU A 125 3.27 2.06 4.17
CA LEU A 125 4.53 2.81 4.14
C LEU A 125 5.71 1.96 4.61
N VAL A 126 5.58 1.28 5.75
CA VAL A 126 6.63 0.43 6.32
C VAL A 126 7.00 -0.69 5.34
N ILE A 127 6.00 -1.35 4.75
CA ILE A 127 6.22 -2.45 3.80
C ILE A 127 6.93 -1.96 2.55
N GLN A 128 6.45 -0.86 1.96
CA GLN A 128 7.08 -0.24 0.78
C GLN A 128 8.51 0.22 1.09
N PHE A 129 8.78 0.70 2.29
CA PHE A 129 10.12 1.11 2.73
C PHE A 129 11.07 -0.09 2.86
N ILE A 130 10.64 -1.18 3.50
CA ILE A 130 11.43 -2.42 3.60
C ILE A 130 11.74 -2.96 2.20
N LEU A 131 10.77 -2.94 1.29
CA LEU A 131 10.95 -3.40 -0.08
C LEU A 131 11.97 -2.55 -0.86
N ALA A 132 11.90 -1.22 -0.69
CA ALA A 132 12.85 -0.29 -1.29
C ALA A 132 14.28 -0.57 -0.81
N LEU A 133 14.47 -0.75 0.51
CA LEU A 133 15.77 -1.09 1.08
C LEU A 133 16.30 -2.43 0.58
N TYR A 134 15.47 -3.48 0.58
CA TYR A 134 15.84 -4.79 0.07
C TYR A 134 16.38 -4.68 -1.36
N TYR A 135 15.68 -3.94 -2.21
CA TYR A 135 16.04 -3.79 -3.61
C TYR A 135 17.31 -2.96 -3.78
N LEU A 136 17.45 -1.83 -3.08
CA LEU A 136 18.68 -1.01 -3.10
C LEU A 136 19.92 -1.82 -2.73
N ILE A 137 19.82 -2.65 -1.68
CA ILE A 137 20.91 -3.55 -1.26
C ILE A 137 21.21 -4.58 -2.36
N LYS A 138 20.17 -5.16 -2.95
CA LYS A 138 20.33 -6.20 -3.98
C LYS A 138 20.98 -5.67 -5.25
N VAL A 139 20.52 -4.53 -5.77
CA VAL A 139 21.14 -3.87 -6.93
C VAL A 139 22.60 -3.51 -6.65
N ARG A 140 22.91 -3.01 -5.45
CA ARG A 140 24.29 -2.73 -5.06
C ARG A 140 25.17 -3.99 -5.05
N LYS A 141 24.64 -5.13 -4.63
CA LYS A 141 25.36 -6.41 -4.65
C LYS A 141 25.56 -6.93 -6.08
N GLU A 142 24.55 -6.87 -6.93
CA GLU A 142 24.65 -7.32 -8.33
C GLU A 142 25.63 -6.44 -9.13
N GLY A 143 25.62 -5.12 -8.93
CA GLY A 143 26.56 -4.20 -9.57
C GLY A 143 28.02 -4.39 -9.12
N LYS A 144 28.26 -4.87 -7.88
CA LYS A 144 29.61 -5.27 -7.44
C LYS A 144 30.07 -6.57 -8.06
N ARG A 145 29.16 -7.52 -8.30
CA ARG A 145 29.47 -8.84 -8.89
C ARG A 145 29.86 -8.78 -10.37
N LEU A 146 29.46 -7.74 -11.10
CA LEU A 146 29.82 -7.52 -12.50
C LEU A 146 31.16 -6.78 -12.69
N LYS A 147 31.77 -6.31 -11.58
CA LYS A 147 33.07 -5.61 -11.59
C LYS A 147 34.23 -6.50 -11.09
N VAL A 148 33.95 -7.75 -10.75
CA VAL A 148 34.91 -8.80 -10.37
C VAL A 148 34.93 -9.82 -11.49
#